data_AF-C6E1Q4-F1
#
_entry.id   AF-C6E1Q4-F1
#
_cell.length_a   1.000
_cell.length_b   1.000
_cell.length_c   1.000
_cell.angle_alpha   90.00
_cell.angle_beta   90.00
_cell.angle_gamma   90.00
#
_symmetry.space_group_name_H-M   'P 1'
#
loop_
_entity.id
_entity.type
_entity.pdbx_description
1 polymer ?
#
loop_
_entity_poly.entity_id
_entity_poly.type
_entity_poly.pdbx_seq_one_letter_code
_entity_poly.pdbx_strand_id
1 'polypeptide(L)'
;MRDQIKKYTGKLLADRSAHPGGIAFAAQDDVLIVNGAPELAKLAGDTLSRLNSLALVAARPSLPFADFLIARAGKGESVILPQDTETRTFLHDIPFLRREDLSGDPAPELARLLGSRKGVIVEGVGIIAVGAITVEQAFINYSSVFHSTFVKYLQDLLADGFKLPGEREAFESFKSDWLKPLSAEGLDFLDSLSLDKEEILHEIERVGRYTVERGLVDSFFGNISAVAGDLIYISQTAASLDELKGCIDPVPTDNSSTTGITASSELLAHRKIFEETGARVILHGHPKFAVIMSMLCDKKKCAIKDCWKECPHVRDLGGTPVVAGEIGAGGLAKRVPPVIGASGSAIVYGHGVFTLGREGFGEAFKTMVEVENFCREEYFRQLKA
;
A
#
# COMPACT_ATOMS: atom_id res chain seq x y z
N MET A 1 9.55 23.56 -5.53
CA MET A 1 8.39 22.93 -4.87
C MET A 1 7.10 22.80 -5.71
N ARG A 2 6.72 23.77 -6.56
CA ARG A 2 5.43 23.74 -7.29
C ARG A 2 5.22 22.50 -8.18
N ASP A 3 6.25 22.04 -8.89
CA ASP A 3 6.14 20.84 -9.74
C ASP A 3 5.90 19.57 -8.94
N GLN A 4 6.51 19.45 -7.75
CA GLN A 4 6.28 18.34 -6.83
C GLN A 4 4.84 18.34 -6.31
N ILE A 5 4.31 19.50 -5.91
CA ILE A 5 2.90 19.64 -5.51
C ILE A 5 1.96 19.23 -6.64
N LYS A 6 2.22 19.70 -7.87
CA LYS A 6 1.43 19.32 -9.05
C LYS A 6 1.50 17.82 -9.32
N LYS A 7 2.70 17.23 -9.26
CA LYS A 7 2.93 15.78 -9.46
C LYS A 7 2.13 14.96 -8.45
N TYR A 8 2.26 15.23 -7.16
CA TYR A 8 1.61 14.42 -6.13
C TYR A 8 0.11 14.69 -6.00
N THR A 9 -0.36 15.89 -6.32
CA THR A 9 -1.80 16.13 -6.55
C THR A 9 -2.33 15.25 -7.68
N GLY A 10 -1.58 15.14 -8.78
CA GLY A 10 -1.90 14.24 -9.89
C GLY A 10 -1.95 12.76 -9.48
N LYS A 11 -0.98 12.30 -8.67
CA LYS A 11 -0.96 10.91 -8.16
C LYS A 11 -2.19 10.60 -7.30
N LEU A 12 -2.56 11.48 -6.35
CA LEU A 12 -3.77 11.33 -5.52
C LEU A 12 -5.10 11.28 -6.31
N LEU A 13 -5.12 11.86 -7.50
CA LEU A 13 -6.27 11.81 -8.40
C LEU A 13 -6.25 10.54 -9.26
N ALA A 14 -5.06 10.14 -9.72
CA ALA A 14 -4.88 8.95 -10.55
C ALA A 14 -5.18 7.66 -9.77
N ASP A 15 -4.71 7.57 -8.52
CA ASP A 15 -5.00 6.45 -7.60
C ASP A 15 -6.41 6.50 -6.99
N ARG A 16 -7.12 7.62 -7.22
CA ARG A 16 -8.46 7.90 -6.71
C ARG A 16 -8.54 7.78 -5.19
N SER A 17 -7.49 8.15 -4.47
CA SER A 17 -7.45 8.19 -3.00
C SER A 17 -8.03 9.48 -2.43
N ALA A 18 -8.13 10.55 -3.23
CA ALA A 18 -8.67 11.83 -2.82
C ALA A 18 -9.79 12.35 -3.74
N HIS A 19 -10.69 13.17 -3.19
CA HIS A 19 -11.78 13.78 -3.95
C HIS A 19 -11.25 14.88 -4.90
N PRO A 20 -11.70 14.93 -6.18
CA PRO A 20 -11.37 16.03 -7.08
C PRO A 20 -11.76 17.40 -6.51
N GLY A 21 -10.83 18.35 -6.43
CA GLY A 21 -11.08 19.65 -5.82
C GLY A 21 -11.12 19.65 -4.29
N GLY A 22 -10.82 18.52 -3.64
CA GLY A 22 -10.70 18.37 -2.20
C GLY A 22 -9.26 18.10 -1.75
N ILE A 23 -8.26 18.65 -2.44
CA ILE A 23 -6.83 18.43 -2.16
C ILE A 23 -6.15 19.77 -1.97
N ALA A 24 -5.27 19.88 -0.98
CA ALA A 24 -4.31 20.96 -0.89
C ALA A 24 -2.97 20.48 -0.33
N PHE A 25 -1.90 21.12 -0.80
CA PHE A 25 -0.55 20.98 -0.26
C PHE A 25 -0.05 22.32 0.24
N ALA A 26 0.68 22.29 1.34
CA ALA A 26 1.59 23.34 1.77
C ALA A 26 3.02 22.78 1.74
N ALA A 27 3.98 23.60 1.33
CA ALA A 27 5.40 23.26 1.36
C ALA A 27 6.22 24.50 1.71
N GLN A 28 7.19 24.33 2.62
CA GLN A 28 8.13 25.35 3.02
C GLN A 28 9.35 25.30 2.09
N ASP A 29 9.64 26.43 1.43
CA ASP A 29 10.84 26.69 0.65
C ASP A 29 11.46 28.01 1.16
N ASP A 30 12.01 28.86 0.28
CA ASP A 30 12.31 30.27 0.55
C ASP A 30 11.08 31.04 1.08
N VAL A 31 9.89 30.66 0.63
CA VAL A 31 8.59 31.10 1.13
C VAL A 31 7.66 29.92 1.35
N LEU A 32 6.61 30.12 2.15
CA LEU A 32 5.53 29.14 2.26
C LEU A 32 4.73 29.11 0.97
N ILE A 33 4.72 27.96 0.29
CA ILE A 33 3.95 27.73 -0.93
C ILE A 33 2.74 26.89 -0.57
N VAL A 34 1.55 27.40 -0.91
CA VAL A 34 0.28 26.69 -0.70
C VAL A 34 -0.47 26.59 -2.03
N ASN A 35 -1.04 25.42 -2.33
CA ASN A 35 -1.84 25.21 -3.53
C ASN A 35 -2.95 24.18 -3.29
N GLY A 36 -4.15 24.43 -3.82
CA GLY A 36 -5.27 23.50 -3.74
C GLY A 36 -6.58 24.16 -3.33
N ALA A 37 -7.51 23.36 -2.80
CA ALA A 37 -8.82 23.80 -2.34
C ALA A 37 -8.70 24.89 -1.25
N PRO A 38 -9.39 26.05 -1.35
CA PRO A 38 -9.12 27.21 -0.49
C PRO A 38 -9.10 26.93 1.02
N GLU A 39 -10.11 26.23 1.54
CA GLU A 39 -10.20 25.91 2.97
C GLU A 39 -9.09 24.94 3.44
N LEU A 40 -8.80 23.91 2.64
CA LEU A 40 -7.74 22.95 2.94
C LEU A 40 -6.36 23.57 2.77
N ALA A 41 -6.19 24.48 1.82
CA ALA A 41 -4.97 25.24 1.59
C ALA A 41 -4.66 26.12 2.80
N LYS A 42 -5.66 26.86 3.29
CA LYS A 42 -5.52 27.64 4.52
C LYS A 42 -5.14 26.76 5.71
N LEU A 43 -5.89 25.68 5.94
CA LEU A 43 -5.61 24.70 7.00
C LEU A 43 -4.18 24.15 6.91
N ALA A 44 -3.75 23.76 5.70
CA ALA A 44 -2.44 23.18 5.46
C ALA A 44 -1.31 24.19 5.73
N GLY A 45 -1.45 25.43 5.27
CA GLY A 45 -0.49 26.51 5.52
C GLY A 45 -0.40 26.89 7.00
N ASP A 46 -1.55 27.07 7.65
CA ASP A 46 -1.63 27.45 9.08
C ASP A 46 -1.05 26.35 9.99
N THR A 47 -1.24 25.07 9.61
CA THR A 47 -0.68 23.93 10.34
C THR A 47 0.82 23.78 10.08
N LEU A 48 1.26 23.82 8.81
CA LEU A 48 2.67 23.63 8.46
C LEU A 48 3.57 24.71 9.05
N SER A 49 3.08 25.95 9.15
CA SER A 49 3.81 27.08 9.76
C SER A 49 4.14 26.88 11.25
N ARG A 50 3.53 25.88 11.90
CA ARG A 50 3.73 25.51 13.31
C ARG A 50 4.57 24.23 13.47
N LEU A 51 4.98 23.62 12.37
CA LEU A 51 5.73 22.36 12.33
C LEU A 51 7.16 22.61 11.85
N ASN A 52 8.09 21.78 12.32
CA ASN A 52 9.42 21.69 11.73
C ASN A 52 9.43 20.62 10.63
N SER A 53 8.68 20.85 9.56
CA SER A 53 8.52 19.90 8.44
C SER A 53 8.48 20.65 7.12
N LEU A 54 8.93 19.99 6.05
CA LEU A 54 9.02 20.62 4.74
C LEU A 54 7.66 20.71 4.03
N ALA A 55 6.79 19.71 4.17
CA ALA A 55 5.53 19.67 3.45
C ALA A 55 4.39 19.12 4.30
N LEU A 56 3.17 19.43 3.89
CA LEU A 56 1.95 18.87 4.45
C LEU A 56 0.90 18.78 3.34
N VAL A 57 0.16 17.67 3.32
CA VAL A 57 -1.02 17.49 2.47
C VAL A 57 -2.25 17.43 3.36
N ALA A 58 -3.29 18.16 2.97
CA ALA A 58 -4.63 18.06 3.54
C ALA A 58 -5.58 17.72 2.41
N ALA A 59 -6.20 16.54 2.47
CA ALA A 59 -7.09 16.10 1.40
C ALA A 59 -8.29 15.31 1.94
N ARG A 60 -9.44 15.54 1.31
CA ARG A 60 -10.65 14.77 1.51
C ARG A 60 -10.49 13.41 0.83
N PRO A 61 -10.57 12.29 1.58
CA PRO A 61 -10.59 10.97 1.00
C PRO A 61 -11.72 10.83 -0.02
N SER A 62 -11.49 10.07 -1.07
CA SER A 62 -12.53 9.74 -2.06
C SER A 62 -13.60 8.78 -1.53
N LEU A 63 -13.29 8.10 -0.40
CA LEU A 63 -14.15 7.14 0.26
C LEU A 63 -14.42 7.59 1.71
N PRO A 64 -15.65 7.45 2.23
CA PRO A 64 -16.03 7.90 3.58
C PRO A 64 -15.54 6.96 4.70
N PHE A 65 -14.66 6.01 4.39
CA PHE A 65 -14.29 4.93 5.31
C PHE A 65 -13.60 5.44 6.57
N ALA A 66 -12.77 6.48 6.45
CA ALA A 66 -12.12 7.11 7.60
C ALA A 66 -13.15 7.74 8.57
N ASP A 67 -14.17 8.43 8.05
CA ASP A 67 -15.24 9.02 8.86
C ASP A 67 -16.11 7.92 9.51
N PHE A 68 -16.41 6.83 8.80
CA PHE A 68 -17.12 5.70 9.40
C PHE A 68 -16.33 5.03 10.53
N LEU A 69 -15.01 4.90 10.39
CA LEU A 69 -14.16 4.38 11.47
C LEU A 69 -14.19 5.28 12.70
N ILE A 70 -14.15 6.60 12.52
CA ILE A 70 -14.31 7.58 13.61
C ILE A 70 -15.68 7.43 14.27
N ALA A 71 -16.76 7.31 13.48
CA ALA A 71 -18.12 7.16 14.00
C ALA A 71 -18.36 5.82 14.69
N ARG A 72 -17.64 4.75 14.29
CA ARG A 72 -17.65 3.45 14.97
C ARG A 72 -16.84 3.44 16.27
N ALA A 73 -15.81 4.28 16.37
CA ALA A 73 -14.93 4.34 17.52
C ALA A 73 -15.67 4.83 18.77
N GLY A 74 -15.29 4.30 19.94
CA GLY A 74 -15.88 4.68 21.22
C GLY A 74 -15.65 6.16 21.58
N LYS A 75 -16.47 6.71 22.48
CA LYS A 75 -16.37 8.11 22.92
C LYS A 75 -15.01 8.50 23.51
N GLY A 76 -14.29 7.54 24.11
CA GLY A 76 -12.95 7.75 24.67
C GLY A 76 -11.81 7.40 23.73
N GLU A 77 -12.10 6.93 22.52
CA GLU A 77 -11.10 6.58 21.53
C GLU A 77 -10.79 7.78 20.63
N SER A 78 -9.52 7.95 20.33
CA SER A 78 -8.98 9.03 19.49
C SER A 78 -7.92 8.56 18.51
N VAL A 79 -7.74 7.24 18.38
CA VAL A 79 -6.77 6.61 17.49
C VAL A 79 -7.40 5.44 16.74
N ILE A 80 -7.03 5.29 15.47
CA ILE A 80 -7.26 4.08 14.68
C ILE A 80 -5.97 3.28 14.66
N LEU A 81 -6.06 1.97 14.95
CA LEU A 81 -4.94 1.05 14.89
C LEU A 81 -4.93 0.31 13.55
N PRO A 82 -3.88 0.49 12.72
CA PRO A 82 -3.66 -0.32 11.53
C PRO A 82 -3.66 -1.82 11.82
N GLN A 83 -4.12 -2.62 10.87
CA GLN A 83 -4.23 -4.09 11.02
C GLN A 83 -3.29 -4.84 10.09
N ASP A 84 -3.04 -4.32 8.89
CA ASP A 84 -2.02 -4.87 7.99
C ASP A 84 -0.61 -4.57 8.55
N THR A 85 0.31 -5.49 8.28
CA THR A 85 1.68 -5.52 8.79
C THR A 85 2.47 -4.30 8.34
N GLU A 86 2.25 -3.85 7.09
CA GLU A 86 2.98 -2.75 6.48
C GLU A 86 2.63 -1.42 7.15
N THR A 87 1.36 -1.03 7.16
CA THR A 87 0.94 0.25 7.77
C THR A 87 1.00 0.22 9.28
N ARG A 88 0.89 -0.94 9.94
CA ARG A 88 1.19 -1.08 11.38
C ARG A 88 2.64 -0.74 11.70
N THR A 89 3.58 -1.22 10.88
CA THR A 89 5.00 -0.92 11.06
C THR A 89 5.30 0.53 10.71
N PHE A 90 4.66 1.04 9.66
CA PHE A 90 4.92 2.37 9.14
C PHE A 90 4.27 3.50 9.94
N LEU A 91 3.00 3.37 10.35
CA LEU A 91 2.23 4.43 11.02
C LEU A 91 2.16 4.26 12.55
N HIS A 92 2.25 3.03 13.05
CA HIS A 92 1.98 2.63 14.43
C HIS A 92 0.52 2.83 14.86
N ASP A 93 0.03 4.07 14.84
CA ASP A 93 -1.35 4.45 15.05
C ASP A 93 -1.69 5.71 14.25
N ILE A 94 -2.98 5.94 14.03
CA ILE A 94 -3.51 7.06 13.27
C ILE A 94 -4.44 7.86 14.19
N PRO A 95 -3.97 8.97 14.79
CA PRO A 95 -4.85 9.82 15.58
C PRO A 95 -5.97 10.41 14.73
N PHE A 96 -7.12 10.65 15.35
CA PHE A 96 -8.22 11.37 14.74
C PHE A 96 -8.82 12.43 15.66
N LEU A 97 -9.41 13.46 15.05
CA LEU A 97 -10.13 14.54 15.73
C LEU A 97 -11.60 14.49 15.32
N ARG A 98 -12.49 14.46 16.31
CA ARG A 98 -13.93 14.52 16.08
C ARG A 98 -14.36 15.96 15.82
N ARG A 99 -15.39 16.13 15.00
CA ARG A 99 -15.91 17.45 14.67
C ARG A 99 -16.44 18.19 15.90
N GLU A 100 -17.06 17.47 16.81
CA GLU A 100 -17.60 18.00 18.07
C GLU A 100 -16.52 18.50 19.05
N ASP A 101 -15.30 17.97 18.95
CA ASP A 101 -14.16 18.38 19.79
C ASP A 101 -13.41 19.59 19.22
N LEU A 102 -13.73 20.00 17.99
CA LEU A 102 -13.07 21.11 17.30
C LEU A 102 -13.82 22.42 17.54
N SER A 103 -13.34 23.23 18.48
CA SER A 103 -13.76 24.61 18.64
C SER A 103 -12.76 25.58 18.00
N GLY A 104 -13.10 26.19 16.88
CA GLY A 104 -12.28 27.22 16.23
C GLY A 104 -11.24 26.66 15.27
N ASP A 105 -10.02 27.21 15.30
CA ASP A 105 -8.92 26.84 14.40
C ASP A 105 -8.29 25.50 14.83
N PRO A 106 -8.37 24.43 14.00
CA PRO A 106 -7.78 23.13 14.32
C PRO A 106 -6.26 23.07 14.12
N ALA A 107 -5.64 24.08 13.49
CA ALA A 107 -4.21 24.04 13.13
C ALA A 107 -3.24 23.85 14.33
N PRO A 108 -3.45 24.45 15.52
CA PRO A 108 -2.57 24.22 16.67
C PRO A 108 -2.59 22.77 17.15
N GLU A 109 -3.77 22.15 17.20
CA GLU A 109 -3.92 20.76 17.67
C GLU A 109 -3.39 19.77 16.61
N LEU A 110 -3.64 20.04 15.33
CA LEU A 110 -3.05 19.28 14.24
C LEU A 110 -1.53 19.33 14.27
N ALA A 111 -0.93 20.51 14.48
CA ALA A 111 0.51 20.64 14.60
C ALA A 111 1.07 19.85 15.80
N ARG A 112 0.35 19.85 16.94
CA ARG A 112 0.74 19.04 18.10
C ARG A 112 0.76 17.55 17.79
N LEU A 113 -0.27 17.04 17.12
CA LEU A 113 -0.36 15.62 16.75
C LEU A 113 0.67 15.24 15.67
N LEU A 114 0.74 16.01 14.59
CA LEU A 114 1.67 15.79 13.46
C LEU A 114 3.14 15.98 13.84
N GLY A 115 3.44 16.66 14.94
CA GLY A 115 4.79 16.73 15.48
C GLY A 115 5.34 15.37 15.95
N SER A 116 4.48 14.37 16.13
CA SER A 116 4.86 13.00 16.54
C SER A 116 4.29 11.89 15.65
N ARG A 117 3.38 12.23 14.72
CA ARG A 117 2.65 11.28 13.88
C ARG A 117 2.71 11.68 12.42
N LYS A 118 2.73 10.68 11.54
CA LYS A 118 2.83 10.86 10.09
C LYS A 118 1.55 11.39 9.45
N GLY A 119 0.40 11.14 10.07
CA GLY A 119 -0.89 11.66 9.62
C GLY A 119 -1.94 11.67 10.73
N VAL A 120 -2.97 12.48 10.54
CA VAL A 120 -4.13 12.67 11.40
C VAL A 120 -5.37 12.67 10.52
N ILE A 121 -6.47 12.09 11.00
CA ILE A 121 -7.78 12.21 10.34
C ILE A 121 -8.62 13.24 11.08
N VAL A 122 -9.26 14.14 10.35
CA VAL A 122 -10.20 15.10 10.93
C VAL A 122 -11.58 14.83 10.36
N GLU A 123 -12.51 14.50 11.25
CA GLU A 123 -13.88 14.12 10.88
C GLU A 123 -14.56 15.19 10.02
N GLY A 124 -15.01 14.79 8.83
CA GLY A 124 -15.64 15.69 7.85
C GLY A 124 -14.70 16.69 7.16
N VAL A 125 -13.40 16.65 7.45
CA VAL A 125 -12.38 17.47 6.76
C VAL A 125 -11.47 16.59 5.88
N GLY A 126 -10.97 15.47 6.40
CA GLY A 126 -10.18 14.51 5.65
C GLY A 126 -8.90 14.05 6.34
N ILE A 127 -7.95 13.54 5.55
CA ILE A 127 -6.63 13.10 6.02
C ILE A 127 -5.65 14.25 5.87
N ILE A 128 -4.91 14.52 6.95
CA ILE A 128 -3.81 15.49 6.98
C ILE A 128 -2.53 14.71 7.25
N ALA A 129 -1.55 14.81 6.36
CA ALA A 129 -0.30 14.07 6.49
C ALA A 129 0.93 14.96 6.26
N VAL A 130 2.00 14.71 7.01
CA VAL A 130 3.20 15.54 7.02
C VAL A 130 4.32 14.88 6.23
N GLY A 131 5.09 15.66 5.49
CA GLY A 131 6.35 15.26 4.87
C GLY A 131 7.49 16.01 5.54
N ALA A 132 8.26 15.33 6.39
CA ALA A 132 9.32 15.97 7.16
C ALA A 132 10.38 16.62 6.26
N ILE A 133 10.74 15.93 5.17
CA ILE A 133 11.85 16.32 4.28
C ILE A 133 11.37 16.60 2.86
N THR A 134 10.29 15.97 2.38
CA THR A 134 9.85 16.10 0.98
C THR A 134 8.33 16.17 0.85
N VAL A 135 7.85 16.75 -0.25
CA VAL A 135 6.42 16.69 -0.63
C VAL A 135 5.98 15.25 -0.90
N GLU A 136 6.89 14.42 -1.42
CA GLU A 136 6.68 12.99 -1.63
C GLU A 136 6.36 12.25 -0.34
N GLN A 137 7.09 12.54 0.75
CA GLN A 137 6.80 11.94 2.06
C GLN A 137 5.41 12.30 2.56
N ALA A 138 4.92 13.53 2.33
CA ALA A 138 3.55 13.91 2.68
C ALA A 138 2.53 13.07 1.91
N PHE A 139 2.77 12.87 0.61
CA PHE A 139 1.95 12.00 -0.25
C PHE A 139 1.98 10.53 0.18
N ILE A 140 3.16 9.98 0.48
CA ILE A 140 3.33 8.60 0.98
C ILE A 140 2.55 8.41 2.28
N ASN A 141 2.69 9.35 3.22
CA ASN A 141 2.01 9.29 4.51
C ASN A 141 0.49 9.40 4.36
N TYR A 142 -0.03 10.28 3.50
CA TYR A 142 -1.45 10.34 3.18
C TYR A 142 -1.96 9.02 2.63
N SER A 143 -1.27 8.48 1.63
CA SER A 143 -1.68 7.28 0.93
C SER A 143 -1.63 6.06 1.85
N SER A 144 -0.66 6.01 2.78
CA SER A 144 -0.59 5.00 3.84
C SER A 144 -1.79 5.07 4.79
N VAL A 145 -2.20 6.27 5.20
CA VAL A 145 -3.40 6.45 6.05
C VAL A 145 -4.67 6.07 5.29
N PHE A 146 -4.77 6.44 4.01
CA PHE A 146 -5.89 6.04 3.15
C PHE A 146 -5.98 4.51 3.01
N HIS A 147 -4.86 3.84 2.72
CA HIS A 147 -4.79 2.38 2.66
C HIS A 147 -5.22 1.75 3.99
N SER A 148 -4.66 2.22 5.10
CA SER A 148 -4.94 1.65 6.42
C SER A 148 -6.42 1.78 6.81
N THR A 149 -7.03 2.94 6.56
CA THR A 149 -8.47 3.14 6.77
C THR A 149 -9.33 2.29 5.84
N PHE A 150 -8.90 2.07 4.59
CA PHE A 150 -9.57 1.16 3.67
C PHE A 150 -9.58 -0.27 4.20
N VAL A 151 -8.41 -0.80 4.55
CA VAL A 151 -8.26 -2.16 5.08
C VAL A 151 -9.06 -2.33 6.36
N LYS A 152 -8.89 -1.41 7.34
CA LYS A 152 -9.57 -1.48 8.63
C LYS A 152 -11.09 -1.45 8.49
N TYR A 153 -11.63 -0.54 7.66
CA TYR A 153 -13.08 -0.43 7.49
C TYR A 153 -13.68 -1.69 6.86
N LEU A 154 -13.04 -2.25 5.83
CA LEU A 154 -13.53 -3.48 5.22
C LEU A 154 -13.43 -4.70 6.17
N GLN A 155 -12.38 -4.78 6.99
CA GLN A 155 -12.32 -5.80 8.05
C GLN A 155 -13.43 -5.65 9.08
N ASP A 156 -13.73 -4.43 9.51
CA ASP A 156 -14.82 -4.17 10.44
C ASP A 156 -16.17 -4.53 9.83
N LEU A 157 -16.39 -4.28 8.53
CA LEU A 157 -17.61 -4.72 7.86
C LEU A 157 -17.77 -6.24 7.86
N LEU A 158 -16.71 -7.01 7.64
CA LEU A 158 -16.77 -8.46 7.71
C LEU A 158 -17.04 -8.98 9.14
N ALA A 159 -16.45 -8.34 10.15
CA ALA A 159 -16.58 -8.78 11.53
C ALA A 159 -17.94 -8.40 12.14
N ASP A 160 -18.42 -7.21 11.82
CA ASP A 160 -19.50 -6.54 12.55
C ASP A 160 -20.72 -6.21 11.70
N GLY A 161 -20.63 -6.33 10.37
CA GLY A 161 -21.64 -5.87 9.44
C GLY A 161 -21.78 -4.35 9.40
N PHE A 162 -22.86 -3.88 8.77
CA PHE A 162 -23.25 -2.47 8.72
C PHE A 162 -23.95 -2.07 10.02
N LYS A 163 -23.40 -1.08 10.74
CA LYS A 163 -23.87 -0.63 12.05
C LYS A 163 -24.42 0.80 12.03
N LEU A 164 -23.90 1.64 11.13
CA LEU A 164 -24.22 3.07 11.07
C LEU A 164 -25.11 3.40 9.87
N PRO A 165 -25.96 4.43 9.95
CA PRO A 165 -26.69 4.94 8.80
C PRO A 165 -25.74 5.37 7.67
N GLY A 166 -26.09 5.08 6.42
CA GLY A 166 -25.30 5.49 5.25
C GLY A 166 -24.16 4.55 4.86
N GLU A 167 -23.74 3.62 5.74
CA GLU A 167 -22.63 2.71 5.43
C GLU A 167 -22.95 1.77 4.26
N ARG A 168 -24.19 1.28 4.20
CA ARG A 168 -24.63 0.37 3.14
C ARG A 168 -24.65 1.09 1.79
N GLU A 169 -25.23 2.28 1.75
CA GLU A 169 -25.30 3.12 0.56
C GLU A 169 -23.90 3.50 0.06
N ALA A 170 -23.02 3.93 0.97
CA ALA A 170 -21.63 4.25 0.66
C ALA A 170 -20.83 3.03 0.17
N PHE A 171 -21.07 1.86 0.76
CA PHE A 171 -20.41 0.63 0.34
C PHE A 171 -20.88 0.16 -1.04
N GLU A 172 -22.17 0.29 -1.37
CA GLU A 172 -22.66 -0.01 -2.71
C GLU A 172 -22.08 0.97 -3.76
N SER A 173 -21.98 2.27 -3.45
CA SER A 173 -21.30 3.24 -4.33
C SER A 173 -19.80 2.95 -4.48
N PHE A 174 -19.11 2.57 -3.40
CA PHE A 174 -17.74 2.06 -3.48
C PHE A 174 -17.64 0.88 -4.47
N LYS A 175 -18.59 -0.05 -4.41
CA LYS A 175 -18.59 -1.23 -5.26
C LYS A 175 -18.91 -0.92 -6.72
N SER A 176 -19.86 -0.03 -7.01
CA SER A 176 -20.28 0.28 -8.39
C SER A 176 -19.42 1.34 -9.07
N ASP A 177 -18.95 2.34 -8.31
CA ASP A 177 -18.38 3.56 -8.86
C ASP A 177 -16.88 3.66 -8.60
N TRP A 178 -16.44 3.15 -7.44
CA TRP A 178 -15.02 3.18 -7.06
C TRP A 178 -14.27 1.94 -7.54
N LEU A 179 -14.79 0.73 -7.41
CA LEU A 179 -14.06 -0.44 -7.92
C LEU A 179 -14.03 -0.49 -9.44
N LYS A 180 -12.83 -0.67 -10.00
CA LYS A 180 -12.64 -0.91 -11.43
C LYS A 180 -12.58 -2.41 -11.71
N PRO A 181 -13.04 -2.87 -12.89
CA PRO A 181 -12.64 -4.18 -13.40
C PRO A 181 -11.11 -4.26 -13.44
N LEU A 182 -10.57 -5.34 -12.89
CA LEU A 182 -9.13 -5.57 -12.82
C LEU A 182 -8.78 -6.64 -13.85
N SER A 183 -7.96 -6.26 -14.83
CA SER A 183 -7.51 -7.14 -15.92
C SER A 183 -6.11 -6.76 -16.38
N ALA A 184 -5.42 -7.71 -17.01
CA ALA A 184 -4.18 -7.49 -17.75
C ALA A 184 -4.44 -7.09 -19.23
N GLU A 185 -5.70 -6.87 -19.61
CA GLU A 185 -6.07 -6.58 -21.00
C GLU A 185 -5.51 -5.23 -21.46
N GLY A 186 -4.95 -5.19 -22.67
CA GLY A 186 -4.33 -4.01 -23.25
C GLY A 186 -2.95 -3.67 -22.67
N LEU A 187 -2.31 -4.61 -21.97
CA LEU A 187 -0.93 -4.50 -21.52
C LEU A 187 -0.02 -5.39 -22.38
N ASP A 188 1.15 -4.86 -22.73
CA ASP A 188 2.15 -5.56 -23.54
C ASP A 188 3.35 -5.97 -22.68
N PHE A 189 3.60 -7.28 -22.63
CA PHE A 189 4.70 -7.90 -21.90
C PHE A 189 5.70 -8.52 -22.87
N LEU A 190 6.95 -8.65 -22.45
CA LEU A 190 7.87 -9.55 -23.13
C LEU A 190 7.47 -11.01 -22.86
N ASP A 191 7.45 -11.83 -23.92
CA ASP A 191 7.14 -13.26 -23.81
C ASP A 191 8.19 -14.00 -22.96
N SER A 192 9.46 -13.60 -23.10
CA SER A 192 10.59 -14.11 -22.34
C SER A 192 11.63 -13.02 -22.16
N LEU A 193 12.21 -12.89 -20.98
CA LEU A 193 13.31 -11.95 -20.75
C LEU A 193 14.59 -12.39 -21.47
N SER A 194 15.29 -11.49 -22.14
CA SER A 194 16.64 -11.79 -22.65
C SER A 194 17.72 -11.72 -21.54
N LEU A 195 18.99 -11.79 -21.94
CA LEU A 195 20.14 -11.44 -21.10
C LEU A 195 20.61 -9.99 -21.32
N ASP A 196 19.93 -9.23 -22.19
CA ASP A 196 20.27 -7.83 -22.43
C ASP A 196 19.83 -6.97 -21.26
N LYS A 197 20.79 -6.22 -20.69
CA LYS A 197 20.57 -5.39 -19.52
C LYS A 197 19.50 -4.33 -19.75
N GLU A 198 19.54 -3.62 -20.88
CA GLU A 198 18.66 -2.49 -21.12
C GLU A 198 17.22 -2.96 -21.37
N GLU A 199 17.04 -4.10 -22.02
CA GLU A 199 15.73 -4.74 -22.16
C GLU A 199 15.13 -5.15 -20.82
N ILE A 200 15.94 -5.75 -19.94
CA ILE A 200 15.50 -6.15 -18.59
C ILE A 200 15.08 -4.91 -17.77
N LEU A 201 15.89 -3.85 -17.77
CA LEU A 201 15.58 -2.62 -17.05
C LEU A 201 14.29 -1.98 -17.58
N HIS A 202 14.14 -1.89 -18.90
CA HIS A 202 12.94 -1.32 -19.52
C HIS A 202 11.69 -2.17 -19.23
N GLU A 203 11.79 -3.49 -19.19
CA GLU A 203 10.67 -4.35 -18.83
C GLU A 203 10.27 -4.19 -17.37
N ILE A 204 11.24 -4.15 -16.45
CA ILE A 204 10.98 -3.91 -15.02
C ILE A 204 10.28 -2.56 -14.81
N GLU A 205 10.78 -1.49 -15.45
CA GLU A 205 10.15 -0.16 -15.41
C GLU A 205 8.72 -0.19 -15.93
N ARG A 206 8.47 -0.87 -17.06
CA ARG A 206 7.16 -0.96 -17.69
C ARG A 206 6.15 -1.70 -16.82
N VAL A 207 6.54 -2.85 -16.28
CA VAL A 207 5.67 -3.71 -15.45
C VAL A 207 5.43 -3.08 -14.08
N GLY A 208 6.45 -2.43 -13.49
CA GLY A 208 6.28 -1.64 -12.27
C GLY A 208 5.18 -0.59 -12.45
N ARG A 209 5.24 0.18 -13.55
CA ARG A 209 4.19 1.16 -13.89
C ARG A 209 2.81 0.52 -14.05
N TYR A 210 2.71 -0.59 -14.78
CA TYR A 210 1.43 -1.30 -14.93
C TYR A 210 0.83 -1.73 -13.59
N THR A 211 1.67 -2.13 -12.64
CA THR A 211 1.23 -2.61 -11.32
C THR A 211 0.56 -1.49 -10.53
N VAL A 212 1.12 -0.27 -10.59
CA VAL A 212 0.51 0.93 -9.99
C VAL A 212 -0.73 1.36 -10.75
N GLU A 213 -0.68 1.46 -12.08
CA GLU A 213 -1.80 1.91 -12.92
C GLU A 213 -3.05 1.03 -12.79
N ARG A 214 -2.86 -0.28 -12.56
CA ARG A 214 -3.95 -1.24 -12.32
C ARG A 214 -4.38 -1.32 -10.85
N GLY A 215 -3.75 -0.57 -9.94
CA GLY A 215 -4.10 -0.53 -8.52
C GLY A 215 -3.78 -1.82 -7.77
N LEU A 216 -2.80 -2.59 -8.24
CA LEU A 216 -2.31 -3.81 -7.59
C LEU A 216 -1.34 -3.50 -6.44
N VAL A 217 -0.94 -2.25 -6.30
CA VAL A 217 -0.02 -1.75 -5.28
C VAL A 217 -0.22 -0.24 -5.14
N ASP A 218 -0.02 0.30 -3.93
CA ASP A 218 0.11 1.75 -3.77
C ASP A 218 1.56 2.15 -4.07
N SER A 219 1.81 3.33 -4.64
CA SER A 219 3.05 3.65 -5.37
C SER A 219 4.39 3.42 -4.62
N PHE A 220 4.41 3.30 -3.30
CA PHE A 220 5.61 3.16 -2.45
C PHE A 220 5.71 1.81 -1.74
N PHE A 221 4.78 0.89 -2.02
CA PHE A 221 4.80 -0.48 -1.54
C PHE A 221 5.18 -1.45 -2.66
N GLY A 222 5.42 -2.71 -2.29
CA GLY A 222 5.80 -3.76 -3.23
C GLY A 222 7.23 -3.61 -3.77
N ASN A 223 7.61 -4.56 -4.62
CA ASN A 223 8.89 -4.58 -5.31
C ASN A 223 8.84 -5.56 -6.49
N ILE A 224 9.84 -5.47 -7.35
CA ILE A 224 9.88 -6.24 -8.60
C ILE A 224 11.30 -6.69 -8.88
N SER A 225 11.47 -7.90 -9.40
CA SER A 225 12.80 -8.38 -9.78
C SER A 225 12.80 -9.37 -10.94
N ALA A 226 13.92 -9.42 -11.65
CA ALA A 226 14.21 -10.43 -12.65
C ALA A 226 15.59 -11.06 -12.41
N VAL A 227 15.74 -12.34 -12.73
CA VAL A 227 17.05 -13.01 -12.77
C VAL A 227 17.49 -13.26 -14.22
N ALA A 228 18.73 -12.89 -14.52
CA ALA A 228 19.36 -13.06 -15.82
C ALA A 228 20.86 -13.35 -15.65
N GLY A 229 21.29 -14.55 -16.03
CA GLY A 229 22.64 -15.04 -15.74
C GLY A 229 22.89 -15.08 -14.23
N ASP A 230 24.01 -14.48 -13.82
CA ASP A 230 24.45 -14.45 -12.42
C ASP A 230 23.94 -13.21 -11.66
N LEU A 231 23.01 -12.45 -12.23
CA LEU A 231 22.48 -11.22 -11.66
C LEU A 231 20.98 -11.29 -11.40
N ILE A 232 20.57 -10.72 -10.27
CA ILE A 232 19.20 -10.32 -9.97
C ILE A 232 19.12 -8.81 -10.16
N TYR A 233 18.20 -8.35 -11.01
CA TYR A 233 17.81 -6.95 -11.15
C TYR A 233 16.61 -6.74 -10.26
N ILE A 234 16.72 -5.87 -9.24
CA ILE A 234 15.66 -5.66 -8.26
C ILE A 234 15.44 -4.17 -8.00
N SER A 235 14.20 -3.75 -7.79
CA SER A 235 13.89 -2.38 -7.39
C SER A 235 14.55 -2.02 -6.05
N GLN A 236 14.98 -0.76 -5.92
CA GLN A 236 15.52 -0.23 -4.68
C GLN A 236 14.47 -0.14 -3.57
N THR A 237 14.91 -0.14 -2.32
CA THR A 237 14.03 0.08 -1.16
C THR A 237 13.36 1.45 -1.27
N ALA A 238 12.05 1.49 -1.03
CA ALA A 238 11.21 2.70 -1.10
C ALA A 238 11.16 3.38 -2.49
N ALA A 239 11.63 2.73 -3.55
CA ALA A 239 11.45 3.23 -4.92
C ALA A 239 9.99 3.11 -5.34
N SER A 240 9.47 4.13 -6.03
CA SER A 240 8.11 4.05 -6.56
C SER A 240 8.06 3.14 -7.80
N LEU A 241 7.18 2.14 -7.82
CA LEU A 241 7.13 1.17 -8.92
C LEU A 241 6.79 1.79 -10.29
N ASP A 242 6.09 2.92 -10.29
CA ASP A 242 5.80 3.70 -11.51
C ASP A 242 6.94 4.65 -11.94
N GLU A 243 8.03 4.71 -11.18
CA GLU A 243 9.17 5.61 -11.40
C GLU A 243 10.53 4.92 -11.15
N LEU A 244 10.66 3.66 -11.60
CA LEU A 244 11.86 2.83 -11.34
C LEU A 244 13.12 3.21 -12.12
N LYS A 245 13.04 4.18 -13.03
CA LYS A 245 14.19 4.57 -13.85
C LYS A 245 15.36 5.02 -12.97
N GLY A 246 16.49 4.31 -13.08
CA GLY A 246 17.68 4.56 -12.26
C GLY A 246 17.60 4.04 -10.82
N CYS A 247 16.51 3.35 -10.45
CA CYS A 247 16.25 2.81 -9.12
C CYS A 247 16.17 1.26 -9.12
N ILE A 248 16.95 0.62 -10.00
CA ILE A 248 17.04 -0.85 -10.12
C ILE A 248 18.50 -1.26 -9.89
N ASP A 249 18.71 -2.11 -8.90
CA ASP A 249 20.03 -2.60 -8.52
C ASP A 249 20.30 -3.96 -9.16
N PRO A 250 21.41 -4.12 -9.92
CA PRO A 250 21.93 -5.43 -10.30
C PRO A 250 22.77 -6.00 -9.16
N VAL A 251 22.36 -7.13 -8.60
CA VAL A 251 23.04 -7.81 -7.49
C VAL A 251 23.37 -9.25 -7.86
N PRO A 252 24.53 -9.81 -7.45
CA PRO A 252 24.88 -11.21 -7.72
C PRO A 252 23.83 -12.18 -7.17
N THR A 253 23.62 -13.33 -7.81
CA THR A 253 22.69 -14.42 -7.41
C THR A 253 23.19 -15.30 -6.27
N ASP A 254 24.49 -15.28 -5.97
CA ASP A 254 25.15 -16.13 -4.96
C ASP A 254 25.41 -15.44 -3.61
N ASN A 255 24.92 -14.20 -3.44
CA ASN A 255 25.15 -13.38 -2.25
C ASN A 255 26.64 -13.13 -1.93
N SER A 256 27.52 -13.22 -2.93
CA SER A 256 28.97 -13.07 -2.79
C SER A 256 29.46 -11.64 -2.52
N SER A 257 28.56 -10.65 -2.56
CA SER A 257 28.94 -9.24 -2.43
C SER A 257 27.97 -8.46 -1.55
N THR A 258 28.43 -7.31 -1.07
CA THR A 258 27.59 -6.29 -0.41
C THR A 258 26.90 -5.35 -1.40
N THR A 259 26.96 -5.66 -2.70
CA THR A 259 26.23 -4.91 -3.74
C THR A 259 24.73 -5.12 -3.50
N GLY A 260 23.97 -4.04 -3.38
CA GLY A 260 22.55 -4.08 -3.02
C GLY A 260 22.20 -3.53 -1.64
N ILE A 261 23.04 -2.67 -1.04
CA ILE A 261 22.66 -1.94 0.19
C ILE A 261 21.40 -1.07 0.00
N THR A 262 21.16 -0.63 -1.22
CA THR A 262 20.00 0.15 -1.66
C THR A 262 18.87 -0.72 -2.21
N ALA A 263 19.10 -2.02 -2.42
CA ALA A 263 18.11 -2.93 -2.99
C ALA A 263 16.92 -3.10 -2.04
N SER A 264 15.81 -3.64 -2.55
CA SER A 264 14.65 -3.96 -1.71
C SER A 264 15.06 -4.72 -0.45
N SER A 265 14.49 -4.32 0.69
CA SER A 265 14.61 -5.04 1.97
C SER A 265 14.18 -6.52 1.91
N GLU A 266 13.48 -6.90 0.83
CA GLU A 266 13.00 -8.25 0.57
C GLU A 266 13.89 -9.05 -0.41
N LEU A 267 15.06 -8.53 -0.78
CA LEU A 267 16.01 -9.22 -1.68
C LEU A 267 16.29 -10.67 -1.25
N LEU A 268 16.41 -10.94 0.05
CA LEU A 268 16.62 -12.29 0.57
C LEU A 268 15.46 -13.25 0.25
N ALA A 269 14.22 -12.75 0.23
CA ALA A 269 13.07 -13.55 -0.17
C ALA A 269 13.09 -13.84 -1.67
N HIS A 270 13.36 -12.82 -2.49
CA HIS A 270 13.44 -12.96 -3.94
C HIS A 270 14.49 -13.98 -4.37
N ARG A 271 15.69 -13.86 -3.80
CA ARG A 271 16.81 -14.77 -4.06
C ARG A 271 16.43 -16.23 -3.79
N LYS A 272 15.87 -16.51 -2.62
CA LYS A 272 15.46 -17.88 -2.27
C LYS A 272 14.30 -18.41 -3.10
N ILE A 273 13.36 -17.54 -3.47
CA ILE A 273 12.29 -17.92 -4.40
C ILE A 273 12.90 -18.33 -5.75
N PHE A 274 13.85 -17.57 -6.29
CA PHE A 274 14.54 -17.95 -7.53
C PHE A 274 15.28 -19.29 -7.38
N GLU A 275 16.02 -19.48 -6.29
CA GLU A 275 16.75 -20.72 -6.01
C GLU A 275 15.84 -21.96 -5.90
N GLU A 276 14.69 -21.83 -5.21
CA GLU A 276 13.79 -22.96 -4.96
C GLU A 276 12.85 -23.28 -6.12
N THR A 277 12.51 -22.29 -6.95
CA THR A 277 11.46 -22.43 -7.98
C THR A 277 11.98 -22.45 -9.42
N GLY A 278 13.17 -21.89 -9.66
CA GLY A 278 13.69 -21.68 -11.01
C GLY A 278 12.88 -20.65 -11.82
N ALA A 279 12.02 -19.86 -11.18
CA ALA A 279 11.34 -18.74 -11.83
C ALA A 279 12.37 -17.71 -12.33
N ARG A 280 11.95 -16.89 -13.30
CA ARG A 280 12.79 -15.84 -13.88
C ARG A 280 12.42 -14.45 -13.45
N VAL A 281 11.18 -14.26 -13.03
CA VAL A 281 10.69 -12.98 -12.53
C VAL A 281 9.84 -13.17 -11.30
N ILE A 282 9.85 -12.13 -10.46
CA ILE A 282 9.00 -12.03 -9.28
C ILE A 282 8.37 -10.64 -9.31
N LEU A 283 7.05 -10.60 -9.15
CA LEU A 283 6.31 -9.38 -8.90
C LEU A 283 5.71 -9.46 -7.48
N HIS A 284 6.01 -8.47 -6.65
CA HIS A 284 5.43 -8.32 -5.34
C HIS A 284 4.57 -7.05 -5.29
N GLY A 285 3.28 -7.23 -5.03
CA GLY A 285 2.28 -6.16 -4.97
C GLY A 285 1.44 -6.28 -3.71
N HIS A 286 0.70 -5.23 -3.38
CA HIS A 286 -0.12 -5.13 -2.16
C HIS A 286 -1.61 -4.93 -2.51
N PRO A 287 -2.21 -5.83 -3.31
CA PRO A 287 -3.59 -5.65 -3.75
C PRO A 287 -4.57 -5.79 -2.58
N LYS A 288 -5.54 -4.87 -2.52
CA LYS A 288 -6.28 -4.54 -1.30
C LYS A 288 -7.11 -5.72 -0.78
N PHE A 289 -7.84 -6.42 -1.65
CA PHE A 289 -8.67 -7.54 -1.20
C PHE A 289 -7.82 -8.75 -0.78
N ALA A 290 -6.71 -9.03 -1.46
CA ALA A 290 -5.79 -10.08 -1.01
C ALA A 290 -5.23 -9.79 0.38
N VAL A 291 -4.82 -8.55 0.65
CA VAL A 291 -4.36 -8.11 1.98
C VAL A 291 -5.46 -8.32 3.02
N ILE A 292 -6.68 -7.82 2.77
CA ILE A 292 -7.81 -7.95 3.70
C ILE A 292 -8.16 -9.41 3.98
N MET A 293 -8.34 -10.21 2.92
CA MET A 293 -8.76 -11.60 3.03
C MET A 293 -7.71 -12.49 3.68
N SER A 294 -6.42 -12.18 3.48
CA SER A 294 -5.33 -12.88 4.15
C SER A 294 -5.40 -12.78 5.68
N MET A 295 -6.06 -11.78 6.23
CA MET A 295 -6.14 -11.60 7.68
C MET A 295 -7.30 -12.37 8.34
N LEU A 296 -8.16 -13.02 7.56
CA LEU A 296 -9.30 -13.77 8.10
C LEU A 296 -8.87 -15.14 8.62
N CYS A 297 -9.05 -15.39 9.91
CA CYS A 297 -8.80 -16.69 10.51
C CYS A 297 -10.10 -17.50 10.61
N ASP A 298 -10.11 -18.68 10.01
CA ASP A 298 -11.21 -19.65 10.06
C ASP A 298 -11.28 -20.41 11.41
N LYS A 299 -10.21 -20.35 12.22
CA LYS A 299 -10.14 -21.03 13.52
C LYS A 299 -10.86 -20.24 14.61
N LYS A 300 -12.07 -20.70 14.98
CA LYS A 300 -12.95 -20.13 16.02
C LYS A 300 -12.31 -19.91 17.41
N LYS A 301 -11.17 -20.54 17.72
CA LYS A 301 -10.44 -20.40 19.00
C LYS A 301 -8.92 -20.41 18.77
N CYS A 302 -8.45 -19.59 17.83
CA CYS A 302 -7.02 -19.46 17.58
C CYS A 302 -6.31 -18.85 18.80
N ALA A 303 -5.30 -19.54 19.34
CA ALA A 303 -4.50 -19.05 20.47
C ALA A 303 -3.33 -18.14 20.03
N ILE A 304 -3.06 -18.07 18.72
CA ILE A 304 -1.97 -17.27 18.16
C ILE A 304 -2.43 -15.81 18.13
N LYS A 305 -1.67 -14.93 18.80
CA LYS A 305 -2.00 -13.50 18.89
C LYS A 305 -1.41 -12.72 17.70
N ASP A 306 -0.13 -12.94 17.42
CA ASP A 306 0.58 -12.28 16.32
C ASP A 306 0.59 -13.17 15.08
N CYS A 307 -0.59 -13.44 14.51
CA CYS A 307 -0.76 -14.29 13.33
C CYS A 307 0.11 -13.86 12.15
N TRP A 308 0.37 -12.56 12.01
CA TRP A 308 1.23 -11.99 10.97
C TRP A 308 2.69 -12.47 11.05
N LYS A 309 3.17 -12.87 12.24
CA LYS A 309 4.55 -13.32 12.47
C LYS A 309 4.67 -14.79 12.86
N GLU A 310 3.80 -15.25 13.76
CA GLU A 310 3.98 -16.51 14.48
C GLU A 310 3.15 -17.66 13.93
N CYS A 311 2.20 -17.40 13.03
CA CYS A 311 1.31 -18.46 12.56
C CYS A 311 2.09 -19.58 11.85
N PRO A 312 2.04 -20.83 12.33
CA PRO A 312 2.75 -21.94 11.71
C PRO A 312 1.95 -22.56 10.56
N HIS A 313 0.69 -22.17 10.38
CA HIS A 313 -0.21 -22.76 9.41
C HIS A 313 -0.15 -22.02 8.07
N VAL A 314 -0.04 -22.80 7.00
CA VAL A 314 -0.32 -22.34 5.65
C VAL A 314 -1.83 -22.48 5.44
N ARG A 315 -2.53 -21.37 5.17
CA ARG A 315 -3.94 -21.40 4.75
C ARG A 315 -4.02 -21.41 3.24
N ASP A 316 -5.18 -21.76 2.70
CA ASP A 316 -5.46 -21.65 1.28
C ASP A 316 -6.49 -20.55 1.03
N LEU A 317 -6.24 -19.73 0.02
CA LEU A 317 -7.18 -18.74 -0.48
C LEU A 317 -7.27 -18.88 -2.00
N GLY A 318 -8.17 -19.75 -2.46
CA GLY A 318 -8.41 -19.96 -3.89
C GLY A 318 -7.25 -20.62 -4.61
N GLY A 319 -6.57 -21.58 -3.96
CA GLY A 319 -5.36 -22.20 -4.50
C GLY A 319 -4.08 -21.39 -4.27
N THR A 320 -4.17 -20.21 -3.65
CA THR A 320 -3.00 -19.42 -3.26
C THR A 320 -2.69 -19.61 -1.77
N PRO A 321 -1.49 -20.12 -1.40
CA PRO A 321 -1.11 -20.28 -0.01
C PRO A 321 -0.97 -18.93 0.71
N VAL A 322 -1.51 -18.85 1.92
CA VAL A 322 -1.35 -17.70 2.82
C VAL A 322 -0.43 -18.09 3.97
N VAL A 323 0.67 -17.35 4.13
CA VAL A 323 1.69 -17.57 5.17
C VAL A 323 1.88 -16.35 6.06
N ALA A 324 2.31 -16.58 7.29
CA ALA A 324 2.86 -15.51 8.13
C ALA A 324 4.29 -15.17 7.69
N GLY A 325 4.76 -13.96 8.03
CA GLY A 325 6.15 -13.60 7.87
C GLY A 325 6.43 -12.14 8.23
N GLU A 326 7.46 -11.93 9.03
CA GLU A 326 7.94 -10.60 9.39
C GLU A 326 8.73 -9.96 8.24
N ILE A 327 8.47 -8.67 8.02
CA ILE A 327 9.11 -7.84 7.01
C ILE A 327 10.55 -7.52 7.44
N GLY A 328 11.51 -7.55 6.51
CA GLY A 328 12.91 -7.15 6.74
C GLY A 328 13.77 -8.07 7.62
N ALA A 329 13.18 -8.96 8.43
CA ALA A 329 13.92 -9.86 9.34
C ALA A 329 14.14 -11.28 8.78
N GLY A 330 14.03 -11.47 7.46
CA GLY A 330 14.16 -12.78 6.81
C GLY A 330 12.96 -13.72 7.01
N GLY A 331 11.89 -13.25 7.66
CA GLY A 331 10.66 -14.02 7.88
C GLY A 331 10.02 -14.47 6.56
N LEU A 332 9.91 -13.56 5.59
CA LEU A 332 9.38 -13.86 4.25
C LEU A 332 10.26 -14.90 3.52
N ALA A 333 11.57 -14.71 3.58
CA ALA A 333 12.58 -15.60 3.00
C ALA A 333 12.59 -17.02 3.61
N LYS A 334 11.91 -17.24 4.74
CA LYS A 334 11.72 -18.56 5.34
C LYS A 334 10.37 -19.19 4.96
N ARG A 335 9.35 -18.37 4.70
CA ARG A 335 7.95 -18.80 4.68
C ARG A 335 7.35 -18.84 3.28
N VAL A 336 7.78 -17.95 2.39
CA VAL A 336 7.26 -17.85 1.01
C VAL A 336 7.88 -18.89 0.07
N PRO A 337 9.23 -19.04 -0.02
CA PRO A 337 9.84 -19.98 -0.97
C PRO A 337 9.28 -21.42 -0.91
N PRO A 338 9.07 -22.03 0.28
CA PRO A 338 8.62 -23.42 0.35
C PRO A 338 7.20 -23.69 -0.15
N VAL A 339 6.38 -22.64 -0.35
CA VAL A 339 4.95 -22.80 -0.69
C VAL A 339 4.60 -22.23 -2.07
N ILE A 340 5.36 -21.26 -2.58
CA ILE A 340 4.98 -20.49 -3.78
C ILE A 340 5.16 -21.28 -5.08
N GLY A 341 6.08 -22.24 -5.13
CA GLY A 341 6.48 -22.90 -6.38
C GLY A 341 5.36 -23.71 -7.06
N ALA A 342 4.40 -24.24 -6.31
CA ALA A 342 3.31 -25.05 -6.85
C ALA A 342 2.18 -24.20 -7.46
N SER A 343 1.81 -23.11 -6.80
CA SER A 343 0.73 -22.19 -7.21
C SER A 343 1.21 -21.08 -8.15
N GLY A 344 2.50 -20.75 -8.14
CA GLY A 344 3.04 -19.56 -8.81
C GLY A 344 2.72 -18.24 -8.07
N SER A 345 2.04 -18.33 -6.92
CA SER A 345 1.63 -17.20 -6.09
C SER A 345 1.65 -17.54 -4.61
N ALA A 346 1.89 -16.56 -3.75
CA ALA A 346 1.72 -16.71 -2.30
C ALA A 346 1.31 -15.37 -1.69
N ILE A 347 0.40 -15.40 -0.71
CA ILE A 347 -0.02 -14.23 0.05
C ILE A 347 0.67 -14.23 1.41
N VAL A 348 1.25 -13.11 1.79
CA VAL A 348 1.78 -12.87 3.13
C VAL A 348 0.70 -12.19 3.96
N TYR A 349 0.38 -12.76 5.13
CA TYR A 349 -0.64 -12.29 6.05
C TYR A 349 -0.53 -10.77 6.26
N GLY A 350 -1.60 -10.06 5.91
CA GLY A 350 -1.73 -8.62 6.10
C GLY A 350 -0.61 -7.83 5.43
N HIS A 351 -0.01 -8.31 4.36
CA HIS A 351 1.12 -7.62 3.73
C HIS A 351 0.93 -7.51 2.22
N GLY A 352 0.98 -8.61 1.48
CA GLY A 352 0.86 -8.54 0.03
C GLY A 352 1.02 -9.91 -0.63
N VAL A 353 1.15 -9.89 -1.95
CA VAL A 353 1.17 -11.08 -2.80
C VAL A 353 2.50 -11.11 -3.55
N PHE A 354 3.16 -12.27 -3.54
CA PHE A 354 4.26 -12.60 -4.44
C PHE A 354 3.71 -13.44 -5.58
N THR A 355 4.07 -13.11 -6.82
CA THR A 355 3.76 -13.93 -8.00
C THR A 355 5.00 -14.14 -8.86
N LEU A 356 5.03 -15.27 -9.55
CA LEU A 356 6.17 -15.75 -10.33
C LEU A 356 5.87 -15.75 -11.82
N GLY A 357 6.91 -15.55 -12.63
CA GLY A 357 6.87 -15.88 -14.05
C GLY A 357 8.08 -16.74 -14.41
N ARG A 358 7.84 -17.80 -15.18
CA ARG A 358 8.90 -18.73 -15.61
C ARG A 358 9.76 -18.13 -16.71
N GLU A 359 9.16 -17.34 -17.59
CA GLU A 359 9.85 -16.74 -18.74
C GLU A 359 9.83 -15.20 -18.70
N GLY A 360 8.71 -14.61 -18.31
CA GLY A 360 8.50 -13.16 -18.32
C GLY A 360 7.40 -12.70 -17.37
N PHE A 361 7.25 -11.37 -17.23
CA PHE A 361 6.35 -10.76 -16.24
C PHE A 361 4.86 -10.91 -16.56
N GLY A 362 4.50 -11.22 -17.80
CA GLY A 362 3.10 -11.41 -18.18
C GLY A 362 2.39 -12.50 -17.37
N GLU A 363 3.07 -13.59 -17.05
CA GLU A 363 2.55 -14.66 -16.17
C GLU A 363 2.32 -14.13 -14.75
N ALA A 364 3.38 -13.59 -14.12
CA ALA A 364 3.33 -13.05 -12.76
C ALA A 364 2.23 -12.00 -12.58
N PHE A 365 2.09 -11.09 -13.55
CA PHE A 365 1.08 -10.03 -13.52
C PHE A 365 -0.34 -10.59 -13.62
N LYS A 366 -0.60 -11.52 -14.56
CA LYS A 366 -1.91 -12.16 -14.71
C LYS A 366 -2.30 -12.93 -13.47
N THR A 367 -1.37 -13.69 -12.89
CA THR A 367 -1.61 -14.38 -11.62
C THR A 367 -1.96 -13.41 -10.50
N MET A 368 -1.29 -12.25 -10.40
CA MET A 368 -1.62 -11.26 -9.36
C MET A 368 -3.04 -10.69 -9.53
N VAL A 369 -3.44 -10.44 -10.78
CA VAL A 369 -4.82 -10.04 -11.13
C VAL A 369 -5.83 -11.13 -10.74
N GLU A 370 -5.53 -12.40 -11.01
CA GLU A 370 -6.39 -13.53 -10.66
C GLU A 370 -6.55 -13.67 -9.14
N VAL A 371 -5.46 -13.58 -8.38
CA VAL A 371 -5.50 -13.62 -6.91
C VAL A 371 -6.37 -12.50 -6.36
N GLU A 372 -6.18 -11.26 -6.81
CA GLU A 372 -6.96 -10.13 -6.32
C GLU A 372 -8.45 -10.24 -6.69
N ASN A 373 -8.76 -10.68 -7.92
CA ASN A 373 -10.13 -10.92 -8.35
C ASN A 373 -10.83 -11.98 -7.51
N PHE A 374 -10.16 -13.11 -7.25
CA PHE A 374 -10.68 -14.15 -6.37
C PHE A 374 -10.94 -13.62 -4.95
N CYS A 375 -9.96 -12.93 -4.36
CA CYS A 375 -10.08 -12.38 -3.01
C CYS A 375 -11.23 -11.36 -2.92
N ARG A 376 -11.42 -10.54 -3.95
CA ARG A 376 -12.52 -9.57 -4.04
C ARG A 376 -13.88 -10.24 -4.11
N GLU A 377 -14.03 -11.27 -4.94
CA GLU A 377 -15.27 -12.05 -5.04
C GLU A 377 -15.59 -12.75 -3.72
N GLU A 378 -14.59 -13.36 -3.11
CA GLU A 378 -14.70 -14.05 -1.83
C GLU A 378 -15.06 -13.08 -0.69
N TYR A 379 -14.48 -11.89 -0.66
CA TYR A 379 -14.85 -10.82 0.28
C TYR A 379 -16.34 -10.49 0.18
N PHE A 380 -16.85 -10.27 -1.04
CA PHE A 380 -18.27 -9.96 -1.24
C PHE A 380 -19.19 -11.14 -0.94
N ARG A 381 -18.72 -12.38 -1.14
CA ARG A 381 -19.47 -13.58 -0.78
C ARG A 381 -19.62 -13.67 0.74
N GLN A 382 -18.54 -13.44 1.49
CA GLN A 382 -18.57 -13.50 2.96
C GLN A 382 -19.37 -12.37 3.59
N LEU A 383 -19.29 -11.14 3.07
CA LEU A 383 -20.06 -10.01 3.60
C LEU A 383 -21.59 -10.19 3.45
N LYS A 384 -22.03 -11.03 2.51
CA LYS A 384 -23.45 -11.36 2.29
C LYS A 384 -23.95 -12.53 3.14
N ALA A 385 -23.04 -13.36 3.66
CA ALA A 385 -23.35 -14.54 4.46
C ALA A 385 -23.69 -14.12 5.90
#